data_AF-A0A7K7TLJ1-F1
#
_entry.id   AF-A0A7K7TLJ1-F1
#
_cell.length_a   1.000
_cell.length_b   1.000
_cell.length_c   1.000
_cell.angle_alpha   90.00
_cell.angle_beta   90.00
_cell.angle_gamma   90.00
#
_symmetry.space_group_name_H-M   'P 1'
#
loop_
_entity.id
_entity.type
_entity.pdbx_description
1 polymer ?
#
loop_
_entity_poly.entity_id
_entity_poly.type
_entity_poly.pdbx_seq_one_letter_code
_entity_poly.pdbx_strand_id
1 'polypeptide(L)' 'SSSSWDGLSPERRRVLRHHLHLRSSGWIQDPSGKWVKDGNAEFDSDEDEPPELPPT' A
#
# COMPACT_ATOMS: atom_id res chain seq x y z
N SER A 1 -15.43 -8.74 -1.05
CA SER A 1 -15.32 -7.28 -1.26
C SER A 1 -14.82 -6.98 -2.65
N SER A 2 -15.54 -6.13 -3.38
CA SER A 2 -15.29 -5.83 -4.79
C SER A 2 -14.10 -4.88 -4.95
N SER A 3 -12.89 -5.43 -5.13
CA SER A 3 -11.72 -4.66 -5.57
C SER A 3 -11.83 -4.40 -7.08
N SER A 4 -12.80 -3.57 -7.47
CA SER A 4 -13.14 -3.41 -8.89
C SER A 4 -12.16 -2.46 -9.59
N TRP A 5 -11.02 -3.03 -9.98
CA TRP A 5 -10.12 -2.46 -11.00
C TRP A 5 -10.70 -2.62 -12.42
N ASP A 6 -11.94 -3.10 -12.54
CA ASP A 6 -12.62 -3.51 -13.77
C ASP A 6 -12.87 -2.32 -14.73
N GLY A 7 -13.08 -1.12 -14.18
CA GLY A 7 -13.29 0.11 -14.96
C GLY A 7 -12.02 0.86 -15.38
N LEU A 8 -10.82 0.36 -15.06
CA LEU A 8 -9.58 1.08 -15.36
C LEU A 8 -9.00 0.68 -16.71
N SER A 9 -8.60 1.68 -17.50
CA SER A 9 -7.84 1.48 -18.73
C SER A 9 -6.57 0.65 -18.46
N PRO A 10 -6.12 -0.19 -19.40
CA PRO A 10 -4.94 -1.03 -19.23
C PRO A 10 -3.69 -0.25 -18.84
N GLU A 11 -3.54 0.97 -19.34
CA GLU A 11 -2.46 1.90 -18.94
C GLU A 11 -2.56 2.30 -17.46
N ARG A 12 -3.75 2.69 -17.00
CA ARG A 12 -4.00 3.05 -15.59
C ARG A 12 -3.71 1.88 -14.66
N ARG A 13 -4.15 0.67 -15.02
CA ARG A 13 -3.85 -0.57 -14.27
C ARG A 13 -2.35 -0.80 -14.14
N ARG A 14 -1.59 -0.60 -15.23
CA ARG A 14 -0.14 -0.79 -15.22
C ARG A 14 0.56 0.22 -14.32
N VAL A 15 0.15 1.49 -14.37
CA VAL A 15 0.67 2.55 -13.49
C VAL A 15 0.35 2.26 -12.02
N LEU A 16 -0.90 1.91 -11.71
CA LEU A 16 -1.32 1.56 -10.34
C LEU A 16 -0.55 0.36 -9.79
N ARG A 17 -0.41 -0.71 -10.57
CA ARG A 17 0.38 -1.88 -10.18
C ARG A 17 1.82 -1.49 -9.87
N HIS A 18 2.42 -0.61 -10.68
CA HIS A 18 3.78 -0.14 -10.47
C HIS A 18 3.90 0.65 -9.15
N HIS A 19 2.96 1.57 -8.87
CA HIS A 19 2.97 2.34 -7.62
C HIS A 19 2.76 1.47 -6.37
N LEU A 20 1.85 0.49 -6.44
CA LEU A 20 1.61 -0.45 -5.35
C LEU A 20 2.86 -1.29 -5.08
N HIS A 21 3.52 -1.77 -6.14
CA HIS A 21 4.76 -2.54 -6.01
C HIS A 21 5.89 -1.71 -5.37
N LEU A 22 6.02 -0.44 -5.77
CA LEU A 22 6.97 0.50 -5.18
C LEU A 22 6.68 0.67 -3.67
N ARG A 23 5.44 0.99 -3.28
CA ARG A 23 5.02 1.12 -1.88
C ARG A 23 5.29 -0.13 -1.05
N SER A 24 4.91 -1.31 -1.56
CA SER A 24 5.16 -2.59 -0.89
C SER A 24 6.64 -2.97 -0.80
N SER A 25 7.48 -2.40 -1.68
CA SER A 25 8.94 -2.61 -1.66
C SER A 25 9.68 -1.55 -0.82
N GLY A 26 8.95 -0.72 -0.07
CA GLY A 26 9.52 0.34 0.78
C GLY A 26 9.88 1.63 0.04
N TRP A 27 9.28 1.90 -1.13
CA TRP A 27 9.47 3.19 -1.80
C TRP A 27 8.41 4.20 -1.37
N ILE A 28 8.83 5.42 -1.11
CA ILE A 28 7.97 6.56 -0.73
C ILE A 28 8.18 7.73 -1.70
N GLN A 29 7.19 8.60 -1.82
CA GLN A 29 7.36 9.86 -2.54
C GLN A 29 7.93 10.92 -1.61
N ASP A 30 9.06 11.51 -2.02
CA ASP A 30 9.61 12.69 -1.37
C ASP A 30 8.68 13.90 -1.59
N PRO A 31 8.84 15.01 -0.85
CA PRO A 31 8.04 16.24 -1.05
C PRO A 31 8.13 16.83 -2.46
N SER A 32 9.19 16.49 -3.22
CA SER A 32 9.37 16.83 -4.64
C SER A 32 8.65 15.87 -5.59
N GLY A 33 8.05 14.80 -5.09
CA GLY A 33 7.29 13.80 -5.85
C GLY A 33 8.14 12.68 -6.46
N LYS A 34 9.43 12.54 -6.11
CA LYS A 34 10.27 11.44 -6.58
C LYS A 34 10.14 10.23 -5.67
N TRP A 35 10.12 9.05 -6.29
CA TRP A 35 10.18 7.79 -5.56
C TRP A 35 11.58 7.57 -5.02
N VAL A 36 11.70 7.53 -3.70
CA VAL A 36 12.94 7.24 -2.98
C VAL A 36 12.74 5.98 -2.14
N LYS A 37 13.78 5.14 -2.06
CA LYS A 37 13.72 3.90 -1.28
C LYS A 37 13.94 4.25 0.17
N ASP A 38 12.89 4.14 0.96
CA ASP A 38 12.96 4.38 2.39
C ASP A 38 13.45 3.11 3.08
N GLY A 39 14.62 3.20 3.73
CA GLY A 39 15.21 2.09 4.47
C GLY A 39 14.50 1.79 5.79
N ASN A 40 13.54 2.61 6.20
CA ASN A 40 12.79 2.53 7.46
C ASN A 40 11.30 2.21 7.21
N ALA A 41 10.88 1.97 5.96
CA ALA A 41 9.52 1.55 5.65
C ALA A 41 9.38 0.06 6.00
N GLU A 42 9.41 -0.22 7.29
CA GLU A 42 8.68 -1.35 7.84
C GLU A 42 7.23 -1.06 7.48
N PHE A 43 6.72 -1.78 6.50
CA PHE A 43 5.28 -1.97 6.39
C PHE A 43 4.94 -2.78 7.64
N ASP A 44 4.85 -2.12 8.79
CA ASP A 44 4.21 -2.67 9.98
C ASP A 44 2.86 -3.10 9.44
N SER A 45 2.71 -4.41 9.38
CA SER A 45 1.46 -5.06 9.06
C SER A 45 0.56 -4.77 10.25
N ASP A 46 0.09 -3.52 10.35
CA ASP A 46 -0.99 -3.07 11.23
C ASP A 46 -2.29 -3.62 10.62
N GLU A 47 -2.35 -4.95 10.58
CA GLU A 47 -3.60 -5.66 10.71
C GLU A 47 -3.91 -5.58 12.20
N ASP A 48 -4.55 -4.48 12.58
CA ASP A 48 -5.16 -4.27 13.89
C ASP A 48 -6.13 -5.44 14.12
N GLU A 49 -5.65 -6.53 14.75
CA GLU A 49 -6.53 -7.53 15.34
C GLU A 49 -7.06 -6.90 16.64
N PRO A 50 -8.36 -6.58 16.75
CA PRO A 50 -8.89 -5.91 17.93
C PRO A 50 -8.69 -6.81 19.16
N PRO A 51 -8.31 -6.25 20.33
CA PRO A 51 -8.04 -7.07 21.50
C PRO A 51 -9.27 -7.87 21.93
N GLU A 52 -9.07 -9.15 22.25
CA GLU A 52 -10.11 -10.03 22.79
C GLU A 52 -10.62 -9.47 24.14
N LEU A 53 -11.92 -9.17 24.20
CA LEU A 53 -12.58 -8.60 25.38
C LEU A 53 -12.47 -9.58 26.58
N PRO A 54 -12.22 -9.11 27.82
CA PRO A 54 -12.19 -10.00 28.97
C PRO A 54 -13.61 -10.50 29.33
N PRO A 55 -13.77 -11.77 29.75
CA PRO A 55 -15.06 -12.26 30.24
C PRO A 55 -15.41 -11.63 31.59
N THR A 56 -16.68 -11.20 31.74
CA THR A 56 -17.30 -10.89 33.05
C THR A 56 -17.84 -12.18 33.67
#